data_AF-A0A2M7F878-F1
#
_entry.id   AF-A0A2M7F878-F1
#
_cell.length_a   1.000
_cell.length_b   1.000
_cell.length_c   1.000
_cell.angle_alpha   90.00
_cell.angle_beta   90.00
_cell.angle_gamma   90.00
#
_symmetry.space_group_name_H-M   'P 1'
#
loop_
_entity.id
_entity.type
_entity.pdbx_description
1 polymer ?
#
loop_
_entity_poly.entity_id
_entity_poly.type
_entity_poly.pdbx_seq_one_letter_code
_entity_poly.pdbx_strand_id
1 'polypeptide(L)'
;MKKSRLLAIVLLIEAWLSGPVYAVPFLITVDTIPLSGQSGFIAFDFAAGSPVPGNSAVISSFNSDSTLGSFSQSGDVSGILVPGPLSLGDTQFFNEWLQSMSSFGTTLSYQLDLGSNTALGGSPDSFSFFLLDSHQIPFATSDPTQADALIAIDLNGSSTTPSVYTSSFATAGIQPINIIPEPSSLWLTVIALPLLWRKRRNVA
;
A
#
# COMPACT_ATOMS: atom_id res chain seq x y z
N MET A 1 -37.74 -13.69 -19.72
CA MET A 1 -37.18 -14.64 -18.72
C MET A 1 -35.69 -15.02 -18.90
N LYS A 2 -34.99 -14.64 -19.99
CA LYS A 2 -33.58 -15.05 -20.23
C LYS A 2 -32.50 -14.06 -19.72
N LYS A 3 -32.73 -12.75 -19.75
CA LYS A 3 -31.70 -11.73 -19.42
C LYS A 3 -31.31 -11.65 -17.94
N SER A 4 -32.26 -11.83 -17.01
CA SER A 4 -31.95 -11.73 -15.56
C SER A 4 -31.19 -12.92 -14.99
N ARG A 5 -31.28 -14.09 -15.64
CA ARG A 5 -30.54 -15.31 -15.23
C ARG A 5 -29.07 -15.22 -15.63
N LEU A 6 -28.78 -14.60 -16.77
CA LEU A 6 -27.43 -14.39 -17.25
C LEU A 6 -26.66 -13.42 -16.35
N LEU A 7 -27.30 -12.32 -15.93
CA LEU A 7 -26.69 -11.31 -15.07
C LEU A 7 -26.32 -11.84 -13.67
N ALA A 8 -27.17 -12.70 -13.08
CA ALA A 8 -26.89 -13.31 -11.78
C ALA A 8 -25.75 -14.34 -11.84
N ILE A 9 -25.61 -15.06 -12.96
CA ILE A 9 -24.51 -16.00 -13.18
C ILE A 9 -23.19 -15.26 -13.38
N VAL A 10 -23.19 -14.14 -14.11
CA VAL A 10 -22.00 -13.30 -14.29
C VAL A 10 -21.51 -12.74 -12.95
N LEU A 11 -22.40 -12.21 -12.10
CA LEU A 11 -22.04 -11.72 -10.76
C LEU A 11 -21.50 -12.82 -9.83
N LEU A 12 -22.05 -14.05 -9.92
CA LEU A 12 -21.55 -15.19 -9.15
C LEU A 12 -20.18 -15.69 -9.63
N ILE A 13 -19.90 -15.58 -10.93
CA ILE A 13 -18.59 -15.93 -11.52
C ILE A 13 -17.54 -14.87 -11.14
N GLU A 14 -17.88 -13.58 -11.19
CA GLU A 14 -16.96 -12.51 -10.78
C GLU A 14 -16.59 -12.61 -9.29
N ALA A 15 -17.54 -12.96 -8.42
CA ALA A 15 -17.29 -13.21 -6.99
C ALA A 15 -16.44 -14.46 -6.71
N TRP A 16 -16.34 -15.41 -7.65
CA TRP A 16 -15.47 -16.59 -7.55
C TRP A 16 -14.08 -16.36 -8.15
N LEU A 17 -13.95 -15.40 -9.08
CA LEU A 17 -12.68 -15.05 -9.73
C LEU A 17 -11.86 -14.02 -8.96
N SER A 18 -12.47 -13.29 -8.02
CA SER A 18 -11.74 -12.52 -7.00
C SER A 18 -11.07 -13.49 -6.02
N GLY A 19 -9.92 -14.03 -6.40
CA GLY A 19 -9.05 -14.77 -5.48
C GLY A 19 -8.65 -13.90 -4.29
N PRO A 20 -8.21 -14.50 -3.16
CA PRO A 20 -7.67 -13.71 -2.05
C PRO A 20 -6.47 -12.91 -2.55
N VAL A 21 -6.59 -11.59 -2.56
CA VAL A 21 -5.43 -10.71 -2.56
C VAL A 21 -4.83 -10.86 -1.18
N TYR A 22 -3.75 -11.64 -1.06
CA TYR A 22 -2.93 -11.70 0.14
C TYR A 22 -2.05 -10.44 0.18
N ALA A 23 -2.67 -9.27 0.24
CA ALA A 23 -1.99 -8.10 0.72
C ALA A 23 -1.92 -8.23 2.24
N VAL A 24 -0.73 -8.08 2.81
CA VAL A 24 -0.59 -7.84 4.25
C VAL A 24 -0.61 -6.32 4.39
N PRO A 25 -1.75 -5.71 4.80
CA PRO A 25 -1.80 -4.28 4.92
C PRO A 25 -1.08 -3.87 6.19
N PHE A 26 -0.26 -2.84 6.11
CA PHE A 26 0.37 -2.22 7.25
C PHE A 26 -0.20 -0.83 7.45
N LEU A 27 -0.57 -0.49 8.69
CA LEU A 27 -0.74 0.90 9.08
C LEU A 27 0.62 1.44 9.48
N ILE A 28 1.10 2.42 8.73
CA ILE A 28 2.32 3.15 9.03
C ILE A 28 1.95 4.46 9.71
N THR A 29 2.65 4.76 10.80
CA THR A 29 2.58 6.03 11.51
C THR A 29 3.98 6.53 11.74
N VAL A 30 4.22 7.82 11.55
CA VAL A 30 5.52 8.45 11.76
C VAL A 30 5.32 9.73 12.54
N ASP A 31 5.99 9.81 13.69
CA ASP A 31 6.17 11.04 14.46
C ASP A 31 7.33 11.82 13.84
N THR A 32 7.03 12.98 13.29
CA THR A 32 7.97 13.91 12.66
C THR A 32 8.13 15.20 13.47
N ILE A 33 7.79 15.22 14.77
CA ILE A 33 7.96 16.39 15.64
C ILE A 33 9.36 17.03 15.52
N PRO A 34 10.48 16.26 15.50
CA PRO A 34 11.81 16.88 15.35
C PRO A 34 12.02 17.64 14.05
N LEU A 35 11.23 17.35 13.01
CA LEU A 35 11.27 18.02 11.69
C LEU A 35 10.22 19.12 11.54
N SER A 36 9.30 19.29 12.48
CA SER A 36 8.18 20.22 12.36
C SER A 36 8.64 21.63 11.99
N GLY A 37 8.07 22.20 10.94
CA GLY A 37 8.40 23.52 10.40
C GLY A 37 9.57 23.54 9.40
N GLN A 38 10.29 22.44 9.23
CA GLN A 38 11.37 22.31 8.25
C GLN A 38 10.82 21.89 6.90
N SER A 39 11.50 22.27 5.82
CA SER A 39 11.22 21.75 4.48
C SER A 39 12.07 20.50 4.19
N GLY A 40 11.55 19.63 3.33
CA GLY A 40 12.25 18.43 2.91
C GLY A 40 11.37 17.58 2.00
N PHE A 41 11.59 16.26 2.04
CA PHE A 41 10.85 15.31 1.21
C PHE A 41 10.53 14.04 1.98
N ILE A 42 9.50 13.33 1.51
CA ILE A 42 9.33 11.91 1.81
C ILE A 42 9.48 11.14 0.50
N ALA A 43 10.11 9.98 0.54
CA ALA A 43 10.22 9.08 -0.60
C ALA A 43 9.61 7.72 -0.28
N PHE A 44 8.81 7.22 -1.22
CA PHE A 44 8.36 5.84 -1.25
C PHE A 44 9.11 5.16 -2.39
N ASP A 45 9.91 4.15 -2.03
CA ASP A 45 10.73 3.42 -2.97
C ASP A 45 10.23 1.98 -3.05
N PHE A 46 10.15 1.45 -4.26
CA PHE A 46 9.88 0.05 -4.50
C PHE A 46 10.87 -0.49 -5.52
N ALA A 47 11.72 -1.41 -5.09
CA ALA A 47 12.71 -2.06 -5.94
C ALA A 47 12.27 -3.48 -6.29
N ALA A 48 12.25 -3.79 -7.59
CA ALA A 48 11.93 -5.13 -8.06
C ALA A 48 13.09 -6.08 -7.79
N GLY A 49 12.73 -7.25 -7.26
CA GLY A 49 13.59 -8.41 -7.15
C GLY A 49 13.84 -9.07 -8.49
N SER A 50 14.44 -10.25 -8.44
CA SER A 50 14.78 -11.00 -9.64
C SER A 50 14.73 -12.51 -9.39
N PRO A 51 14.02 -13.30 -10.22
CA PRO A 51 13.11 -12.86 -11.30
C PRO A 51 11.94 -12.00 -10.79
N VAL A 52 11.40 -11.13 -11.65
CA VAL A 52 10.29 -10.22 -11.31
C VAL A 52 9.02 -11.01 -10.94
N PRO A 53 8.53 -10.94 -9.70
CA PRO A 53 7.43 -11.78 -9.21
C PRO A 53 6.02 -11.22 -9.50
N GLY A 54 5.90 -9.99 -9.98
CA GLY A 54 4.63 -9.31 -10.27
C GLY A 54 3.95 -8.74 -9.03
N ASN A 55 4.68 -8.07 -8.14
CA ASN A 55 4.14 -7.39 -6.96
C ASN A 55 4.00 -5.89 -7.18
N SER A 56 3.26 -5.25 -6.28
CA SER A 56 3.21 -3.81 -6.14
C SER A 56 3.18 -3.39 -4.67
N ALA A 57 3.57 -2.15 -4.42
CA ALA A 57 3.32 -1.43 -3.19
C ALA A 57 2.22 -0.38 -3.44
N VAL A 58 1.12 -0.46 -2.68
CA VAL A 58 0.00 0.46 -2.80
C VAL A 58 -0.13 1.26 -1.51
N ILE A 59 -0.03 2.58 -1.63
CA ILE A 59 -0.16 3.53 -0.53
C ILE A 59 -1.55 4.16 -0.61
N SER A 60 -2.32 4.05 0.48
CA SER A 60 -3.65 4.62 0.59
C SER A 60 -3.84 5.32 1.93
N SER A 61 -4.92 6.08 2.07
CA SER A 61 -5.28 6.78 3.31
C SER A 61 -4.15 7.65 3.87
N PHE A 62 -3.35 8.27 3.00
CA PHE A 62 -2.29 9.18 3.42
C PHE A 62 -2.90 10.37 4.16
N ASN A 63 -2.42 10.63 5.37
CA ASN A 63 -2.84 11.73 6.21
C ASN A 63 -1.62 12.34 6.90
N SER A 64 -1.55 13.67 6.93
CA SER A 64 -0.51 14.42 7.61
C SER A 64 -1.01 15.84 7.90
N ASP A 65 -0.45 16.45 8.94
CA ASP A 65 -0.57 17.89 9.22
C ASP A 65 0.49 18.74 8.50
N SER A 66 1.30 18.13 7.63
CA SER A 66 2.31 18.80 6.81
C SER A 66 1.71 19.59 5.65
N THR A 67 2.44 20.61 5.18
CA THR A 67 2.14 21.29 3.91
C THR A 67 2.84 20.57 2.76
N LEU A 68 2.08 19.88 1.91
CA LEU A 68 2.62 19.21 0.74
C LEU A 68 2.99 20.19 -0.37
N GLY A 69 4.15 19.97 -0.99
CA GLY A 69 4.59 20.64 -2.21
C GLY A 69 4.33 19.80 -3.47
N SER A 70 5.10 20.07 -4.53
CA SER A 70 5.08 19.26 -5.75
C SER A 70 5.65 17.86 -5.51
N PHE A 71 5.18 16.89 -6.28
CA PHE A 71 5.77 15.55 -6.33
C PHE A 71 6.55 15.34 -7.64
N SER A 72 7.42 14.33 -7.63
CA SER A 72 8.00 13.71 -8.81
C SER A 72 7.93 12.19 -8.68
N GLN A 73 7.99 11.49 -9.82
CA GLN A 73 7.99 10.03 -9.83
C GLN A 73 9.01 9.50 -10.83
N SER A 74 9.50 8.28 -10.59
CA SER A 74 10.36 7.53 -11.51
C SER A 74 9.93 6.06 -11.56
N GLY A 75 10.15 5.40 -12.70
CA GLY A 75 9.79 3.99 -12.88
C GLY A 75 8.29 3.74 -13.09
N ASP A 76 7.82 2.58 -12.63
CA ASP A 76 6.46 2.09 -12.67
C ASP A 76 5.62 2.65 -11.52
N VAL A 77 5.19 3.90 -11.68
CA VAL A 77 4.39 4.61 -10.67
C VAL A 77 3.12 5.15 -11.30
N SER A 78 2.00 4.91 -10.65
CA SER A 78 0.67 5.36 -11.09
C SER A 78 -0.21 5.78 -9.91
N GLY A 79 -1.27 6.54 -10.20
CA GLY A 79 -2.15 7.09 -9.18
C GLY A 79 -1.63 8.40 -8.58
N ILE A 80 -2.03 8.70 -7.35
CA ILE A 80 -1.62 9.92 -6.63
C ILE A 80 -1.65 9.67 -5.12
N LEU A 81 -0.76 10.30 -4.36
CA LEU A 81 -0.67 10.10 -2.90
C LEU A 81 -1.93 10.60 -2.14
N VAL A 82 -2.47 11.76 -2.54
CA VAL A 82 -3.67 12.36 -1.95
C VAL A 82 -4.66 12.69 -3.07
N PRO A 83 -5.89 12.15 -3.06
CA PRO A 83 -6.53 11.35 -2.00
C PRO A 83 -6.16 9.85 -1.96
N GLY A 84 -5.27 9.38 -2.83
CA GLY A 84 -4.96 7.95 -2.94
C GLY A 84 -5.88 7.18 -3.90
N PRO A 85 -5.52 5.94 -4.26
CA PRO A 85 -4.25 5.29 -3.92
C PRO A 85 -3.10 5.72 -4.88
N LEU A 86 -1.88 5.64 -4.35
CA LEU A 86 -0.62 5.66 -5.10
C LEU A 86 -0.14 4.21 -5.25
N SER A 87 0.33 3.81 -6.42
CA SER A 87 0.83 2.46 -6.69
C SER A 87 2.22 2.51 -7.30
N LEU A 88 3.13 1.72 -6.75
CA LEU A 88 4.46 1.45 -7.28
C LEU A 88 4.51 -0.03 -7.69
N GLY A 89 4.69 -0.31 -8.99
CA GLY A 89 4.77 -1.66 -9.54
C GLY A 89 6.21 -2.14 -9.72
N ASP A 90 6.39 -3.35 -10.24
CA ASP A 90 7.70 -3.98 -10.42
C ASP A 90 8.12 -4.16 -11.90
N THR A 91 7.47 -3.45 -12.84
CA THR A 91 7.89 -3.55 -14.25
C THR A 91 9.23 -2.87 -14.54
N GLN A 92 9.76 -2.07 -13.61
CA GLN A 92 11.11 -1.53 -13.61
C GLN A 92 11.84 -1.94 -12.32
N PHE A 93 13.17 -1.99 -12.37
CA PHE A 93 13.99 -2.34 -11.20
C PHE A 93 13.80 -1.37 -10.03
N PHE A 94 13.68 -0.07 -10.29
CA PHE A 94 13.52 0.96 -9.27
C PHE A 94 12.36 1.88 -9.63
N ASN A 95 11.49 2.11 -8.64
CA ASN A 95 10.25 2.86 -8.76
C ASN A 95 10.16 3.76 -7.54
N GLU A 96 9.92 5.05 -7.73
CA GLU A 96 9.95 6.04 -6.64
C GLU A 96 8.82 7.05 -6.80
N TRP A 97 8.19 7.38 -5.67
CA TRP A 97 7.42 8.61 -5.51
C TRP A 97 8.09 9.53 -4.50
N LEU A 98 8.55 10.69 -4.97
CA LEU A 98 9.17 11.71 -4.15
C LEU A 98 8.19 12.86 -3.93
N GLN A 99 7.72 13.02 -2.70
CA GLN A 99 6.78 14.07 -2.33
C GLN A 99 7.50 15.19 -1.58
N SER A 100 7.49 16.40 -2.13
CA SER A 100 8.00 17.57 -1.41
C SER A 100 7.11 17.91 -0.22
N MET A 101 7.75 18.27 0.88
CA MET A 101 7.16 18.78 2.11
C MET A 101 7.63 20.24 2.23
N SER A 102 6.76 21.18 1.88
CA SER A 102 7.09 22.62 2.02
C SER A 102 7.27 23.00 3.49
N SER A 103 6.56 22.30 4.38
CA SER A 103 6.79 22.29 5.82
C SER A 103 6.32 20.95 6.37
N PHE A 104 7.21 20.19 7.02
CA PHE A 104 6.82 19.06 7.84
C PHE A 104 5.91 19.52 8.98
N GLY A 105 4.88 18.73 9.25
CA GLY A 105 4.10 18.81 10.47
C GLY A 105 4.67 17.90 11.55
N THR A 106 3.82 17.48 12.48
CA THR A 106 4.20 16.63 13.60
C THR A 106 3.94 15.15 13.34
N THR A 107 3.06 14.82 12.40
CA THR A 107 2.69 13.43 12.13
C THR A 107 2.41 13.18 10.65
N LEU A 108 2.68 11.95 10.22
CA LEU A 108 2.11 11.40 9.00
C LEU A 108 1.72 9.93 9.20
N SER A 109 0.74 9.48 8.45
CA SER A 109 0.29 8.10 8.45
C SER A 109 -0.24 7.68 7.10
N TYR A 110 -0.12 6.41 6.77
CA TYR A 110 -0.70 5.82 5.56
C TYR A 110 -0.91 4.32 5.75
N GLN A 111 -1.78 3.76 4.93
CA GLN A 111 -1.91 2.32 4.76
C GLN A 111 -1.03 1.87 3.61
N LEU A 112 -0.29 0.79 3.81
CA LEU A 112 0.59 0.18 2.83
C LEU A 112 0.13 -1.25 2.57
N ASP A 113 -0.34 -1.53 1.36
CA ASP A 113 -0.62 -2.87 0.88
C ASP A 113 0.54 -3.35 0.01
N LEU A 114 1.15 -4.47 0.39
CA LEU A 114 2.24 -5.10 -0.37
C LEU A 114 1.77 -6.41 -1.00
N GLY A 115 2.22 -6.65 -2.23
CA GLY A 115 2.16 -7.98 -2.84
C GLY A 115 2.90 -9.03 -1.99
N SER A 116 2.61 -10.30 -2.25
CA SER A 116 3.19 -11.43 -1.50
C SER A 116 3.76 -12.52 -2.40
N ASN A 117 3.88 -12.26 -3.70
CA ASN A 117 4.51 -13.18 -4.63
C ASN A 117 6.01 -13.26 -4.33
N THR A 118 6.59 -14.45 -4.43
CA THR A 118 8.02 -14.67 -4.26
C THR A 118 8.56 -15.43 -5.44
N ALA A 119 9.73 -15.03 -5.95
CA ALA A 119 10.44 -15.81 -6.96
C ALA A 119 11.39 -16.82 -6.29
N LEU A 120 11.24 -18.11 -6.63
CA LEU A 120 12.09 -19.17 -6.06
C LEU A 120 13.55 -18.97 -6.47
N GLY A 121 14.45 -18.95 -5.49
CA GLY A 121 15.90 -18.80 -5.71
C GLY A 121 16.33 -17.40 -6.19
N GLY A 122 15.42 -16.42 -6.10
CA GLY A 122 15.65 -15.03 -6.50
C GLY A 122 15.97 -14.10 -5.33
N SER A 123 16.17 -12.82 -5.65
CA SER A 123 16.11 -11.74 -4.67
C SER A 123 14.66 -11.26 -4.51
N PRO A 124 14.18 -10.97 -3.29
CA PRO A 124 12.85 -10.43 -3.08
C PRO A 124 12.72 -9.00 -3.63
N ASP A 125 11.49 -8.56 -3.88
CA ASP A 125 11.21 -7.13 -4.01
C ASP A 125 11.39 -6.45 -2.65
N SER A 126 11.69 -5.16 -2.65
CA SER A 126 11.80 -4.39 -1.42
C SER A 126 11.04 -3.07 -1.50
N PHE A 127 10.35 -2.74 -0.41
CA PHE A 127 9.76 -1.43 -0.19
C PHE A 127 10.57 -0.67 0.87
N SER A 128 10.86 0.60 0.62
CA SER A 128 11.53 1.47 1.58
C SER A 128 10.83 2.83 1.69
N PHE A 129 10.87 3.41 2.88
CA PHE A 129 10.35 4.75 3.15
C PHE A 129 11.44 5.61 3.77
N PHE A 130 11.64 6.80 3.20
CA PHE A 130 12.68 7.75 3.61
C PHE A 130 12.10 9.10 4.00
N LEU A 131 12.76 9.76 4.95
CA LEU A 131 12.64 11.18 5.20
C LEU A 131 13.92 11.85 4.72
N LEU A 132 13.80 12.90 3.92
CA LEU A 132 14.95 13.59 3.33
C LEU A 132 14.92 15.09 3.66
N ASP A 133 16.10 15.68 3.75
CA ASP A 133 16.28 17.12 3.95
C ASP A 133 15.92 17.92 2.68
N SER A 134 16.08 19.24 2.73
CA SER A 134 15.79 20.13 1.59
C SER A 134 16.69 19.92 0.37
N HIS A 135 17.81 19.21 0.52
CA HIS A 135 18.74 18.85 -0.57
C HIS A 135 18.54 17.41 -1.06
N GLN A 136 17.46 16.74 -0.63
CA GLN A 136 17.16 15.34 -0.94
C GLN A 136 18.23 14.37 -0.41
N ILE A 137 18.87 14.71 0.71
CA ILE A 137 19.75 13.82 1.43
C ILE A 137 18.92 13.14 2.53
N PRO A 138 18.88 11.79 2.61
CA PRO A 138 18.21 11.09 3.69
C PRO A 138 18.67 11.53 5.09
N PHE A 139 17.73 11.69 6.01
CA PHE A 139 18.06 11.88 7.42
C PHE A 139 18.60 10.58 8.01
N ALA A 140 19.74 10.66 8.70
CA ALA A 140 20.42 9.49 9.24
C ALA A 140 19.50 8.59 10.10
N THR A 141 19.61 7.28 9.88
CA THR A 141 18.92 6.25 10.66
C THR A 141 19.90 5.16 11.11
N SER A 142 19.39 4.15 11.82
CA SER A 142 20.17 2.95 12.16
C SER A 142 20.15 1.88 11.06
N ASP A 143 19.76 2.23 9.83
CA ASP A 143 19.74 1.31 8.69
C ASP A 143 21.16 0.74 8.43
N PRO A 144 21.37 -0.59 8.53
CA PRO A 144 22.69 -1.20 8.36
C PRO A 144 23.24 -1.08 6.94
N THR A 145 22.39 -0.79 5.94
CA THR A 145 22.82 -0.61 4.55
C THR A 145 23.45 0.76 4.30
N GLN A 146 23.31 1.71 5.24
CA GLN A 146 23.67 3.12 5.09
C GLN A 146 22.87 3.86 4.00
N ALA A 147 21.74 3.30 3.55
CA ALA A 147 20.78 4.04 2.73
C ALA A 147 19.95 5.03 3.56
N ASP A 148 19.96 4.88 4.89
CA ASP A 148 19.20 5.70 5.83
C ASP A 148 17.68 5.61 5.63
N ALA A 149 17.18 4.41 5.28
CA ALA A 149 15.74 4.16 5.29
C ALA A 149 15.21 4.31 6.71
N LEU A 150 13.99 4.84 6.86
CA LEU A 150 13.28 4.81 8.15
C LEU A 150 12.52 3.49 8.32
N ILE A 151 11.99 2.97 7.22
CA ILE A 151 11.30 1.67 7.15
C ILE A 151 11.81 0.95 5.91
N ALA A 152 12.08 -0.35 6.04
CA ALA A 152 12.39 -1.24 4.92
C ALA A 152 11.65 -2.58 5.07
N ILE A 153 11.13 -3.10 3.96
CA ILE A 153 10.34 -4.34 3.93
C ILE A 153 10.74 -5.15 2.70
N ASP A 154 11.41 -6.28 2.91
CA ASP A 154 11.67 -7.27 1.86
C ASP A 154 10.50 -8.26 1.76
N LEU A 155 9.94 -8.41 0.57
CA LEU A 155 8.78 -9.27 0.28
C LEU A 155 9.20 -10.74 0.20
N ASN A 156 9.34 -11.37 1.37
CA ASN A 156 9.67 -12.79 1.54
C ASN A 156 8.40 -13.68 1.64
N GLY A 157 7.30 -13.26 1.00
CA GLY A 157 6.02 -13.94 1.04
C GLY A 157 5.42 -13.99 2.44
N SER A 158 5.02 -15.17 2.91
CA SER A 158 4.42 -15.35 4.25
C SER A 158 5.34 -15.01 5.43
N SER A 159 6.66 -14.89 5.19
CA SER A 159 7.66 -14.52 6.20
C SER A 159 8.08 -13.06 6.13
N THR A 160 7.35 -12.22 5.39
CA THR A 160 7.64 -10.77 5.29
C THR A 160 7.55 -10.12 6.66
N THR A 161 8.68 -9.61 7.15
CA THR A 161 8.79 -8.89 8.43
C THR A 161 9.36 -7.50 8.19
N PRO A 162 8.61 -6.43 8.49
CA PRO A 162 9.13 -5.08 8.35
C PRO A 162 10.28 -4.77 9.31
N SER A 163 11.24 -3.99 8.84
CA SER A 163 12.28 -3.39 9.65
C SER A 163 11.98 -1.90 9.86
N VAL A 164 12.00 -1.46 11.11
CA VAL A 164 11.85 -0.04 11.47
C VAL A 164 13.15 0.40 12.13
N TYR A 165 13.80 1.39 11.54
CA TYR A 165 15.10 1.88 11.99
C TYR A 165 14.93 3.10 12.92
N THR A 166 15.82 3.22 13.90
CA THR A 166 15.79 4.37 14.82
C THR A 166 16.40 5.60 14.16
N SER A 167 15.86 6.78 14.46
CA SER A 167 16.41 8.06 14.01
C SER A 167 16.22 9.14 15.08
N SER A 168 17.09 10.14 15.12
CA SER A 168 16.88 11.35 15.93
C SER A 168 15.88 12.32 15.30
N PHE A 169 15.50 12.12 14.03
CA PHE A 169 14.64 13.01 13.27
C PHE A 169 13.18 12.57 13.24
N ALA A 170 12.91 11.29 13.47
CA ALA A 170 11.56 10.76 13.49
C ALA A 170 11.49 9.43 14.24
N THR A 171 10.28 9.07 14.67
CA THR A 171 9.96 7.73 15.18
C THR A 171 8.86 7.12 14.34
N ALA A 172 9.13 5.98 13.70
CA ALA A 172 8.14 5.24 12.94
C ALA A 172 7.54 4.08 13.75
N GLY A 173 6.29 3.77 13.45
CA GLY A 173 5.56 2.64 13.97
C GLY A 173 4.84 1.92 12.83
N ILE A 174 4.86 0.59 12.88
CA ILE A 174 4.18 -0.28 11.92
C ILE A 174 3.26 -1.23 12.66
N GLN A 175 2.02 -1.34 12.21
CA GLN A 175 1.03 -2.27 12.76
C GLN A 175 0.36 -3.05 11.63
N PRO A 176 0.33 -4.39 11.67
CA PRO A 176 -0.45 -5.15 10.70
C PRO A 176 -1.93 -4.83 10.87
N ILE A 177 -2.62 -4.58 9.76
CA ILE A 177 -4.06 -4.39 9.75
C ILE A 177 -4.69 -5.78 9.66
N ASN A 178 -5.35 -6.18 10.75
CA ASN A 178 -6.19 -7.38 10.72
C ASN A 178 -7.39 -7.10 9.81
N ILE A 179 -7.30 -7.57 8.56
CA ILE A 179 -8.47 -7.69 7.69
C ILE A 179 -9.40 -8.71 8.32
N ILE A 180 -10.40 -8.22 9.04
CA ILE A 180 -11.51 -9.05 9.51
C ILE A 180 -12.21 -9.52 8.23
N PRO A 181 -12.23 -10.84 7.92
CA PRO A 181 -12.89 -11.32 6.73
C PRO A 181 -14.32 -10.79 6.73
N GLU A 182 -14.73 -10.10 5.66
CA GLU A 182 -16.11 -9.62 5.58
C GLU A 182 -17.04 -10.81 5.83
N PRO A 183 -18.07 -10.67 6.69
CA PRO A 183 -18.97 -11.77 7.01
C PRO A 183 -19.65 -12.25 5.73
N SER A 184 -19.12 -13.32 5.14
CA SER A 184 -19.62 -14.03 3.97
C SER A 184 -20.70 -13.29 3.19
N SER A 185 -20.32 -12.18 2.54
CA SER A 185 -21.22 -11.41 1.68
C SER A 185 -21.74 -12.30 0.56
N LEU A 186 -21.00 -13.33 0.18
CA LEU A 186 -21.43 -14.46 -0.64
C LEU A 186 -22.72 -15.14 -0.13
N TRP A 187 -22.82 -15.53 1.14
CA TRP A 187 -24.04 -16.17 1.66
C TRP A 187 -25.21 -15.18 1.68
N LEU A 188 -24.97 -13.92 2.05
CA LEU A 188 -25.99 -12.87 1.98
C LEU A 188 -26.48 -12.65 0.56
N THR A 189 -25.59 -12.64 -0.43
CA THR A 189 -25.92 -12.43 -1.86
C THR A 189 -26.65 -13.66 -2.42
N VAL A 190 -26.18 -14.86 -2.11
CA VAL A 190 -26.80 -16.14 -2.49
C VAL A 190 -28.19 -16.31 -1.87
N ILE A 191 -28.44 -15.79 -0.67
CA ILE A 191 -29.77 -15.84 -0.02
C ILE A 191 -30.66 -14.67 -0.48
N ALA A 192 -30.12 -13.47 -0.68
CA ALA A 192 -30.89 -12.28 -1.08
C ALA A 192 -31.43 -12.37 -2.51
N LEU A 193 -30.66 -12.94 -3.45
CA LEU A 193 -31.08 -13.08 -4.86
C LEU A 193 -32.36 -13.92 -5.03
N PRO A 194 -32.50 -15.12 -4.42
CA PRO A 194 -33.75 -15.88 -4.41
C PRO A 194 -34.91 -15.16 -3.73
N LEU A 195 -34.67 -14.45 -2.62
CA LEU A 195 -35.71 -13.74 -1.87
C LEU A 195 -36.27 -12.54 -2.67
N LEU A 196 -35.40 -11.77 -3.32
CA LEU A 196 -35.80 -10.69 -4.22
C LEU A 196 -36.54 -11.23 -5.45
N TRP A 197 -36.13 -12.39 -5.96
CA TRP A 197 -36.81 -13.06 -7.06
C TRP A 197 -38.21 -13.58 -6.68
N ARG A 198 -38.38 -14.11 -5.47
CA ARG A 198 -39.69 -14.56 -4.93
C ARG A 198 -40.62 -13.38 -4.68
N LYS A 199 -40.11 -12.26 -4.13
CA LYS A 199 -40.89 -11.02 -3.95
C LYS A 199 -41.41 -10.47 -5.27
N ARG A 200 -40.60 -10.50 -6.34
CA ARG A 200 -41.01 -10.05 -7.69
C ARG A 200 -42.11 -10.90 -8.32
N ARG A 201 -42.25 -12.16 -7.93
CA ARG A 201 -43.27 -13.09 -8.45
C ARG A 201 -44.63 -12.98 -7.76
N ASN A 202 -44.67 -12.44 -6.54
CA ASN A 202 -45.90 -12.27 -5.77
C ASN A 202 -46.59 -10.92 -6.01
N VAL A 203 -46.02 -10.05 -6.86
CA VAL A 203 -46.54 -8.70 -7.18
C VAL A 203 -47.02 -8.61 -8.65
N ALA A 204 -47.07 -9.74 -9.36
CA ALA A 204 -47.65 -9.89 -10.69
C ALA A 204 -48.79 -10.91 -10.63
#